data_AF-A0A9N8W975-F1
#
_entry.id   AF-A0A9N8W975-F1
#
_cell.length_a   1.000
_cell.length_b   1.000
_cell.length_c   1.000
_cell.angle_alpha   90.00
_cell.angle_beta   90.00
_cell.angle_gamma   90.00
#
_symmetry.space_group_name_H-M   'P 1'
#
loop_
_entity.id
_entity.type
_entity.pdbx_description
1 polymer ?
#
loop_
_entity_poly.entity_id
_entity_poly.type
_entity_poly.pdbx_seq_one_letter_code
_entity_poly.pdbx_strand_id
1 'polypeptide(L)'
;MATIPNQSHSSDMQVFIDQLGGHGKLLRSNDGSVLIKPSIGFEKAFYEQSILQPDFAAWLPKYYGSLQLHQAQDENPTLAVAICLENITHNFSKPCVLDLKLGTRLYLDTESDAKKQKMIRKAEISTSKNLGIRLVAFRVYKEATDAYILYDREYGYTLTDDTVLTGFKNYFDADIPPHLHQLIIKRFLKNLTDFANVLEKTELRMYSASLLFVYEGSREALEKALAREEDELKKSGDDDADEDASSCKPTDMRMIDFAHSYFAKGIGKDEGCLLGVMNTIKYLTMLLDDEK
;
A
#
# COMPACT_ATOMS: atom_id res chain seq x y z
N MET A 1 21.77 9.94 18.72
CA MET A 1 20.60 10.36 19.51
C MET A 1 20.15 11.72 18.97
N ALA A 2 19.16 11.71 18.07
CA ALA A 2 18.54 12.95 17.61
C ALA A 2 17.33 13.21 18.51
N THR A 3 17.40 14.30 19.27
CA THR A 3 16.36 14.75 20.19
C THR A 3 15.24 15.40 19.37
N ILE A 4 14.03 14.84 19.44
CA ILE A 4 12.83 15.48 18.87
C ILE A 4 12.48 16.67 19.77
N PRO A 5 12.27 17.89 19.24
CA PRO A 5 11.87 19.03 20.04
C PRO A 5 10.52 18.77 20.70
N ASN A 6 10.54 18.81 22.03
CA ASN A 6 9.35 18.73 22.86
C ASN A 6 8.60 20.07 22.74
N GLN A 7 7.58 20.10 21.87
CA GLN A 7 6.39 20.98 21.86
C GLN A 7 5.91 21.16 20.41
N SER A 8 4.90 20.39 19.99
CA SER A 8 4.05 20.78 18.87
C SER A 8 2.60 20.86 19.36
N HIS A 9 2.05 22.07 19.26
CA HIS A 9 0.64 22.34 19.47
C HIS A 9 -0.18 21.53 18.45
N SER A 10 -1.43 21.18 18.80
CA SER A 10 -2.32 20.37 17.96
C SER A 10 -2.80 21.09 16.67
N SER A 11 -2.07 22.09 16.18
CA SER A 11 -2.36 22.90 14.98
C SER A 11 -1.70 22.39 13.70
N ASP A 12 -0.83 21.37 13.77
CA ASP A 12 0.08 21.00 12.67
C ASP A 12 -0.29 19.72 11.90
N MET A 13 -1.54 19.27 12.00
CA MET A 13 -2.03 18.05 11.34
C MET A 13 -3.26 18.35 10.49
N GLN A 14 -3.26 17.83 9.27
CA GLN A 14 -4.35 17.99 8.31
C GLN A 14 -5.06 16.65 8.07
N VAL A 15 -6.34 16.68 7.72
CA VAL A 15 -7.04 15.47 7.28
C VAL A 15 -6.48 15.01 5.94
N PHE A 16 -6.15 13.74 5.83
CA PHE A 16 -5.73 13.14 4.56
C PHE A 16 -6.97 12.75 3.75
N ILE A 17 -7.22 13.50 2.68
CA ILE A 17 -8.44 13.34 1.85
C ILE A 17 -8.28 12.31 0.72
N ASP A 18 -7.06 11.87 0.44
CA ASP A 18 -6.74 10.93 -0.65
C ASP A 18 -6.86 9.46 -0.23
N GLN A 19 -7.40 9.19 0.96
CA GLN A 19 -7.63 7.85 1.46
C GLN A 19 -8.70 7.14 0.61
N LEU A 20 -8.31 6.07 -0.08
CA LEU A 20 -9.22 5.26 -0.90
C LEU A 20 -10.08 4.30 -0.09
N GLY A 21 -9.49 3.68 0.92
CA GLY A 21 -10.10 2.59 1.70
C GLY A 21 -9.62 2.56 3.15
N GLY A 22 -10.14 1.59 3.91
CA GLY A 22 -9.81 1.40 5.32
C GLY A 22 -10.82 2.05 6.28
N HIS A 23 -10.54 1.93 7.58
CA HIS A 23 -11.38 2.45 8.65
C HIS A 23 -10.68 3.63 9.35
N GLY A 24 -11.47 4.63 9.74
CA GLY A 24 -10.97 5.81 10.45
C GLY A 24 -10.49 6.91 9.52
N LYS A 25 -10.30 8.10 10.09
CA LYS A 25 -9.74 9.27 9.39
C LYS A 25 -8.22 9.25 9.56
N LEU A 26 -7.50 9.21 8.45
CA LEU A 26 -6.06 9.46 8.45
C LEU A 26 -5.78 10.95 8.58
N LEU A 27 -4.75 11.28 9.35
CA LEU A 27 -4.18 12.62 9.37
C LEU A 27 -2.82 12.60 8.66
N ARG A 28 -2.33 13.77 8.28
CA ARG A 28 -0.99 13.97 7.72
C ARG A 28 -0.28 15.14 8.37
N SER A 29 1.05 15.14 8.34
CA SER A 29 1.87 16.30 8.68
C SER A 29 1.61 17.47 7.72
N ASN A 30 1.98 18.69 8.12
CA ASN A 30 1.80 19.90 7.31
C ASN A 30 2.53 19.86 5.96
N ASP A 31 3.73 19.28 5.90
CA ASP A 31 4.48 19.05 4.67
C ASP A 31 3.88 17.89 3.84
N GLY A 32 3.03 17.06 4.44
CA GLY A 32 2.36 15.93 3.80
C GLY A 32 3.20 14.65 3.71
N SER A 33 4.44 14.65 4.22
CA SER A 33 5.38 13.52 4.10
C SER A 33 5.07 12.36 5.06
N VAL A 34 4.35 12.62 6.16
CA VAL A 34 4.02 11.64 7.19
C VAL A 34 2.51 11.50 7.33
N LEU A 35 2.02 10.25 7.34
CA LEU A 35 0.66 9.89 7.74
C LEU A 35 0.62 9.52 9.22
N ILE A 36 -0.37 10.04 9.93
CA ILE A 36 -0.70 9.67 11.30
C ILE A 36 -1.97 8.81 11.24
N LYS A 37 -1.79 7.51 11.49
CA LYS A 37 -2.86 6.52 11.44
C LYS A 37 -3.28 6.15 12.87
N PRO A 38 -4.50 6.49 13.30
CA PRO A 38 -5.07 5.90 14.51
C PRO A 38 -5.04 4.38 14.38
N SER A 39 -4.47 3.72 15.38
CA SER A 39 -4.08 2.32 15.26
C SER A 39 -4.37 1.56 16.55
N ILE A 40 -4.41 0.23 16.43
CA ILE A 40 -4.56 -0.68 17.56
C ILE A 40 -3.19 -1.23 17.95
N GLY A 41 -3.06 -1.71 19.19
CA GLY A 41 -1.78 -2.22 19.71
C GLY A 41 -1.12 -3.28 18.83
N PHE A 42 -1.91 -4.13 18.15
CA PHE A 42 -1.40 -5.16 17.25
C PHE A 42 -0.67 -4.61 16.02
N GLU A 43 -1.21 -3.57 15.36
CA GLU A 43 -0.57 -3.02 14.17
C GLU A 43 0.71 -2.27 14.53
N LYS A 44 0.71 -1.50 15.63
CA LYS A 44 1.95 -0.91 16.19
C LYS A 44 3.00 -1.99 16.45
N ALA A 45 2.63 -3.05 17.17
CA ALA A 45 3.55 -4.14 17.50
C ALA A 45 4.11 -4.81 16.24
N PHE A 46 3.31 -4.96 15.18
CA PHE A 46 3.77 -5.50 13.91
C PHE A 46 4.87 -4.63 13.28
N TYR A 47 4.69 -3.30 13.21
CA TYR A 47 5.71 -2.38 12.70
C TYR A 47 6.98 -2.36 13.56
N GLU A 48 6.87 -2.50 14.89
CA GLU A 48 8.04 -2.59 15.76
C GLU A 48 8.79 -3.92 15.57
N GLN A 49 8.07 -5.03 15.36
CA GLN A 49 8.65 -6.34 15.13
C GLN A 49 9.26 -6.49 13.74
N SER A 50 8.72 -5.81 12.73
CA SER A 50 9.22 -5.90 11.36
C SER A 50 10.66 -5.40 11.22
N ILE A 51 11.14 -4.55 12.14
CA ILE A 51 12.55 -4.12 12.23
C ILE A 51 13.50 -5.32 12.31
N LEU A 52 13.06 -6.44 12.91
CA LEU A 52 13.83 -7.68 13.00
C LEU A 52 13.74 -8.55 11.75
N GLN A 53 13.02 -8.10 10.73
CA GLN A 53 12.76 -8.80 9.46
C GLN A 53 13.11 -7.87 8.28
N PRO A 54 14.39 -7.51 8.08
CA PRO A 54 14.80 -6.45 7.16
C PRO A 54 14.32 -6.67 5.71
N ASP A 55 14.37 -7.91 5.22
CA ASP A 55 13.93 -8.27 3.87
C ASP A 55 12.43 -7.99 3.67
N PHE A 56 11.60 -8.20 4.70
CA PHE A 56 10.17 -7.89 4.68
C PHE A 56 9.91 -6.41 4.95
N ALA A 57 10.64 -5.81 5.89
CA ALA A 57 10.50 -4.39 6.26
C ALA A 57 10.76 -3.44 5.09
N ALA A 58 11.61 -3.84 4.14
CA ALA A 58 11.84 -3.10 2.89
C ALA A 58 10.56 -2.87 2.07
N TRP A 59 9.52 -3.70 2.27
CA TRP A 59 8.23 -3.59 1.59
C TRP A 59 7.19 -2.80 2.37
N LEU A 60 7.55 -2.25 3.53
CA LEU A 60 6.66 -1.42 4.36
C LEU A 60 6.90 0.07 4.09
N PRO A 61 5.90 0.94 4.31
CA PRO A 61 6.16 2.37 4.47
C PRO A 61 7.12 2.56 5.66
N LYS A 62 8.03 3.55 5.57
CA LYS A 62 8.93 3.84 6.69
C LYS A 62 8.13 4.16 7.95
N TYR A 63 8.45 3.47 9.05
CA TYR A 63 7.84 3.67 10.35
C TYR A 63 8.65 4.69 11.16
N TYR A 64 8.04 5.83 11.48
CA TYR A 64 8.66 6.92 12.24
C TYR A 64 8.45 6.82 13.75
N GLY A 65 7.64 5.86 14.21
CA GLY A 65 7.29 5.69 15.62
C GLY A 65 5.79 5.81 15.88
N SER A 66 5.42 6.00 17.14
CA SER A 66 4.03 6.09 17.57
C SER A 66 3.79 7.31 18.44
N LEU A 67 2.55 7.80 18.40
CA LEU A 67 2.04 8.90 19.22
C LEU A 67 1.00 8.36 20.20
N GLN A 68 0.98 8.95 21.38
CA GLN A 68 -0.06 8.70 22.36
C GLN A 68 -1.09 9.82 22.29
N LEU A 69 -2.31 9.48 21.87
CA LEU A 69 -3.40 10.43 21.71
C LEU A 69 -4.15 10.59 23.03
N HIS A 70 -4.24 11.82 23.51
CA HIS A 70 -5.09 12.17 24.64
C HIS A 70 -6.45 12.61 24.11
N GLN A 71 -7.52 11.89 24.44
CA GLN A 71 -8.87 12.35 24.16
C GLN A 71 -9.29 13.35 25.24
N ALA A 72 -9.56 14.59 24.84
CA ALA A 72 -9.74 15.72 25.77
C ALA A 72 -11.06 15.72 26.56
N GLN A 73 -11.87 14.64 26.54
CA GLN A 73 -13.24 14.67 27.07
C GLN A 73 -13.71 13.44 27.88
N ASP A 74 -12.88 12.43 28.13
CA ASP A 74 -13.30 11.29 28.96
C ASP A 74 -12.66 11.33 30.36
N GLU A 75 -13.49 11.16 31.40
CA GLU A 75 -13.08 11.01 32.81
C GLU A 75 -12.23 9.74 33.05
N ASN A 76 -12.10 8.89 32.02
CA ASN A 76 -11.26 7.70 32.03
C ASN A 76 -10.55 7.58 30.67
N PRO A 77 -9.37 8.21 30.47
CA PRO A 77 -8.75 8.29 29.16
C PRO A 77 -8.22 6.92 28.74
N THR A 78 -8.94 6.22 27.87
CA THR A 78 -8.33 5.16 27.07
C THR A 78 -7.27 5.78 26.17
N LEU A 79 -6.00 5.47 26.43
CA LEU A 79 -4.86 5.91 25.62
C LEU A 79 -5.00 5.32 24.22
N ALA A 80 -5.50 6.12 23.28
CA ALA A 80 -5.52 5.75 21.88
C ALA A 80 -4.09 5.91 21.32
N VAL A 81 -3.65 4.94 20.52
CA VAL A 81 -2.32 4.95 19.91
C VAL A 81 -2.48 5.32 18.44
N ALA A 82 -1.56 6.14 17.93
CA ALA A 82 -1.40 6.33 16.49
C ALA A 82 0.01 5.94 16.06
N ILE A 83 0.15 5.46 14.83
CA ILE A 83 1.44 5.19 14.21
C ILE A 83 1.74 6.25 13.16
N CYS A 84 3.00 6.66 13.08
CA CYS A 84 3.50 7.61 12.10
C CYS A 84 4.20 6.84 10.97
N LEU A 85 3.68 6.96 9.76
CA LEU A 85 4.14 6.23 8.59
C LEU A 85 4.51 7.19 7.47
N GLU A 86 5.45 6.81 6.61
CA GLU A 86 5.68 7.48 5.34
C GLU A 86 4.42 7.56 4.50
N ASN A 87 4.14 8.76 3.99
CA ASN A 87 3.14 8.95 2.96
C ASN A 87 3.73 8.61 1.59
N ILE A 88 3.51 7.39 1.12
CA ILE A 88 4.12 6.91 -0.13
C ILE A 88 3.59 7.64 -1.37
N THR A 89 2.48 8.38 -1.27
CA THR A 89 1.95 9.19 -2.39
C THR A 89 2.52 10.61 -2.41
N HIS A 90 3.24 11.02 -1.37
CA HIS A 90 3.72 12.40 -1.21
C HIS A 90 4.60 12.87 -2.37
N ASN A 91 5.43 11.98 -2.91
CA ASN A 91 6.37 12.32 -3.97
C ASN A 91 5.79 12.15 -5.38
N PHE A 92 4.48 11.97 -5.52
CA PHE A 92 3.81 11.88 -6.81
C PHE A 92 3.05 13.18 -7.08
N SER A 93 3.08 13.65 -8.32
CA SER A 93 2.29 14.79 -8.77
C SER A 93 0.83 14.40 -8.93
N LYS A 94 0.55 13.33 -9.69
CA LYS A 94 -0.79 12.80 -9.94
C LYS A 94 -0.83 11.29 -9.68
N PRO A 95 -0.76 10.86 -8.40
CA PRO A 95 -0.69 9.44 -8.05
C PRO A 95 -1.95 8.67 -8.43
N CYS A 96 -1.81 7.68 -9.30
CA CYS A 96 -2.78 6.61 -9.52
C CYS A 96 -2.54 5.52 -8.47
N VAL A 97 -3.54 5.22 -7.65
CA VAL A 97 -3.37 4.38 -6.44
C VAL A 97 -4.33 3.20 -6.48
N LEU A 98 -3.85 2.00 -6.15
CA LEU A 98 -4.68 0.79 -5.98
C LEU A 98 -4.39 0.13 -4.64
N ASP A 99 -5.45 -0.04 -3.83
CA ASP A 99 -5.47 -0.91 -2.66
C ASP A 99 -5.89 -2.32 -3.08
N LEU A 100 -4.92 -3.24 -3.16
CA LEU A 100 -5.13 -4.64 -3.49
C LEU A 100 -5.04 -5.49 -2.24
N LYS A 101 -6.18 -5.96 -1.73
CA LYS A 101 -6.21 -6.85 -0.57
C LYS A 101 -5.69 -8.23 -0.92
N LEU A 102 -4.90 -8.81 -0.02
CA LEU A 102 -4.33 -10.14 -0.17
C LEU A 102 -4.97 -11.17 0.77
N GLY A 103 -4.90 -12.43 0.35
CA GLY A 103 -5.27 -13.59 1.15
C GLY A 103 -6.65 -14.18 0.81
N THR A 104 -6.74 -15.50 0.90
CA THR A 104 -7.99 -16.26 0.77
C THR A 104 -8.82 -16.30 2.06
N ARG A 105 -8.19 -15.91 3.18
CA ARG A 105 -8.75 -15.86 4.51
C ARG A 105 -8.59 -14.45 5.08
N LEU A 106 -9.66 -13.89 5.65
CA LEU A 106 -9.71 -12.49 6.08
C LEU A 106 -9.87 -12.29 7.60
N TYR A 107 -9.79 -13.36 8.39
CA TYR A 107 -10.05 -13.35 9.84
C TYR A 107 -8.96 -14.05 10.65
N LEU A 108 -8.75 -13.60 11.88
CA LEU A 108 -7.89 -14.23 12.87
C LEU A 108 -8.63 -15.33 13.65
N ASP A 109 -7.90 -16.35 14.12
CA ASP A 109 -8.48 -17.43 14.94
C ASP A 109 -8.99 -16.94 16.30
N THR A 110 -8.47 -15.82 16.80
CA THR A 110 -8.85 -15.22 18.08
C THR A 110 -10.08 -14.32 18.01
N GLU A 111 -10.61 -14.05 16.81
CA GLU A 111 -11.80 -13.21 16.65
C GLU A 111 -13.09 -13.93 17.05
N SER A 112 -14.11 -13.14 17.39
CA SER A 112 -15.45 -13.68 17.70
C SER A 112 -16.07 -14.36 16.48
N ASP A 113 -16.93 -15.36 16.73
CA ASP A 113 -17.58 -16.12 15.65
C ASP A 113 -18.39 -15.24 14.70
N ALA A 114 -19.08 -14.23 15.23
CA ALA A 114 -19.80 -13.26 14.42
C ALA A 114 -18.86 -12.47 13.48
N LYS A 115 -17.67 -12.08 13.96
CA LYS A 115 -16.67 -11.38 13.13
C LYS A 115 -16.07 -12.33 12.08
N LYS A 116 -15.76 -13.56 12.46
CA LYS A 116 -15.27 -14.61 11.54
C LYS A 116 -16.27 -14.89 10.43
N GLN A 117 -17.53 -15.15 10.74
CA GLN A 117 -18.59 -15.40 9.76
C GLN A 117 -18.75 -14.24 8.77
N LYS A 118 -18.68 -12.99 9.26
CA LYS A 118 -18.70 -11.79 8.39
C LYS A 118 -17.51 -11.77 7.43
N MET A 119 -16.31 -12.09 7.90
CA MET A 119 -15.10 -12.10 7.06
C MET A 119 -15.06 -13.27 6.08
N ILE A 120 -15.56 -14.45 6.48
CA ILE A 120 -15.76 -15.60 5.60
C ILE A 120 -16.69 -15.21 4.45
N ARG A 121 -17.88 -14.67 4.77
CA ARG A 121 -18.82 -14.21 3.75
C ARG A 121 -18.20 -13.17 2.83
N LYS A 122 -17.44 -12.20 3.36
CA LYS A 122 -16.73 -11.20 2.54
C LYS A 122 -15.72 -11.83 1.59
N ALA A 123 -15.01 -12.88 2.01
CA ALA A 123 -14.09 -13.59 1.15
C ALA A 123 -14.86 -14.31 0.04
N GLU A 124 -15.93 -15.03 0.38
CA GLU A 124 -16.77 -15.82 -0.54
C GLU A 124 -17.48 -14.99 -1.61
N ILE A 125 -17.97 -13.79 -1.27
CA ILE A 125 -18.66 -12.91 -2.24
C ILE A 125 -17.71 -12.05 -3.07
N SER A 126 -16.40 -12.34 -3.05
CA SER A 126 -15.41 -11.58 -3.80
C SER A 126 -14.34 -12.49 -4.38
N THR A 127 -13.48 -11.92 -5.20
CA THR A 127 -12.31 -12.61 -5.76
C THR A 127 -11.29 -13.08 -4.72
N SER A 128 -11.38 -12.61 -3.46
CA SER A 128 -10.46 -13.02 -2.39
C SER A 128 -10.45 -14.53 -2.19
N LYS A 129 -11.62 -15.19 -2.18
CA LYS A 129 -11.70 -16.63 -1.86
C LYS A 129 -10.93 -17.51 -2.86
N ASN A 130 -11.08 -17.24 -4.15
CA ASN A 130 -10.54 -18.08 -5.21
C ASN A 130 -9.18 -17.60 -5.70
N LEU A 131 -9.00 -16.28 -5.83
CA LEU A 131 -7.80 -15.69 -6.41
C LEU A 131 -6.79 -15.23 -5.36
N GLY A 132 -7.17 -15.16 -4.09
CA GLY A 132 -6.31 -14.61 -3.03
C GLY A 132 -6.09 -13.10 -3.16
N ILE A 133 -6.84 -12.42 -4.04
CA ILE A 133 -6.79 -10.96 -4.23
C ILE A 133 -8.19 -10.35 -4.28
N ARG A 134 -8.31 -9.08 -3.90
CA ARG A 134 -9.46 -8.23 -4.24
C ARG A 134 -9.01 -6.79 -4.45
N LEU A 135 -9.39 -6.19 -5.57
CA LEU A 135 -9.23 -4.75 -5.81
C LEU A 135 -10.22 -4.03 -4.90
N VAL A 136 -9.73 -3.43 -3.82
CA VAL A 136 -10.59 -2.82 -2.78
C VAL A 136 -11.10 -1.49 -3.24
N ALA A 137 -10.21 -0.64 -3.70
CA ALA A 137 -10.50 0.66 -4.26
C ALA A 137 -9.27 1.12 -5.04
N PHE A 138 -9.50 1.90 -6.08
CA PHE A 138 -8.42 2.55 -6.81
C PHE A 138 -8.89 3.85 -7.44
N ARG A 139 -7.92 4.73 -7.70
CA ARG A 139 -8.14 5.95 -8.48
C ARG A 139 -7.13 6.05 -9.61
N VAL A 140 -7.58 6.57 -10.73
CA VAL A 140 -6.75 6.77 -11.92
C VAL A 140 -6.91 8.20 -12.40
N TYR A 141 -5.78 8.87 -12.58
CA TYR A 141 -5.74 10.22 -13.10
C TYR A 141 -5.93 10.22 -14.62
N LYS A 142 -6.77 11.14 -15.09
CA LYS A 142 -7.06 11.39 -16.50
C LYS A 142 -6.54 12.77 -16.88
N GLU A 143 -5.45 12.81 -17.64
CA GLU A 143 -4.80 14.05 -18.06
C GLU A 143 -5.72 14.88 -18.96
N ALA A 144 -6.56 14.23 -19.78
CA ALA A 144 -7.50 14.91 -20.66
C ALA A 144 -8.55 15.77 -19.92
N THR A 145 -8.87 15.42 -18.67
CA THR A 145 -9.89 16.09 -17.85
C THR A 145 -9.34 16.72 -16.57
N ASP A 146 -8.04 16.56 -16.30
CA ASP A 146 -7.39 16.91 -15.02
C ASP A 146 -8.18 16.41 -13.79
N ALA A 147 -8.69 15.17 -13.89
CA ALA A 147 -9.56 14.60 -12.87
C ALA A 147 -9.21 13.14 -12.57
N TYR A 148 -9.71 12.65 -11.43
CA TYR A 148 -9.60 11.24 -11.05
C TYR A 148 -10.91 10.50 -11.34
N ILE A 149 -10.79 9.31 -11.93
CA ILE A 149 -11.85 8.31 -11.89
C ILE A 149 -11.64 7.48 -10.63
N LEU A 150 -12.67 7.38 -9.79
CA LEU A 150 -12.66 6.60 -8.56
C LEU A 150 -13.45 5.30 -8.75
N TYR A 151 -12.80 4.19 -8.42
CA TYR A 151 -13.40 2.87 -8.32
C TYR A 151 -13.39 2.48 -6.85
N ASP A 152 -14.57 2.42 -6.24
CA ASP A 152 -14.72 2.23 -4.81
C ASP A 152 -14.83 0.75 -4.42
N ARG A 153 -15.19 0.54 -3.15
CA ARG A 153 -15.40 -0.78 -2.58
C ARG A 153 -16.53 -1.56 -3.23
N GLU A 154 -17.60 -0.89 -3.65
CA GLU A 154 -18.73 -1.56 -4.27
C GLU A 154 -18.34 -2.06 -5.66
N TYR A 155 -17.58 -1.26 -6.42
CA TYR A 155 -16.97 -1.73 -7.68
C TYR A 155 -16.13 -2.99 -7.47
N GLY A 156 -15.27 -3.01 -6.44
CA GLY A 156 -14.44 -4.18 -6.10
C GLY A 156 -15.23 -5.46 -5.82
N TYR A 157 -16.46 -5.36 -5.30
CA TYR A 157 -17.36 -6.50 -5.09
C TYR A 157 -18.10 -6.95 -6.36
N THR A 158 -18.17 -6.12 -7.40
CA THR A 158 -18.74 -6.53 -8.69
C THR A 158 -17.81 -7.42 -9.50
N LEU A 159 -16.50 -7.40 -9.20
CA LEU A 159 -15.50 -8.19 -9.91
C LEU A 159 -15.61 -9.67 -9.56
N THR A 160 -15.38 -10.50 -10.58
CA THR A 160 -15.38 -11.96 -10.54
C THR A 160 -14.05 -12.48 -11.08
N ASP A 161 -13.85 -13.80 -11.00
CA ASP A 161 -12.63 -14.45 -11.51
C ASP A 161 -12.40 -14.18 -13.01
N ASP A 162 -13.48 -13.99 -13.77
CA ASP A 162 -13.46 -13.69 -15.21
C ASP A 162 -13.26 -12.19 -15.52
N THR A 163 -13.70 -11.29 -14.63
CA THR A 163 -13.71 -9.84 -14.88
C THR A 163 -12.60 -9.08 -14.15
N VAL A 164 -11.85 -9.74 -13.26
CA VAL A 164 -10.74 -9.11 -12.52
C VAL A 164 -9.66 -8.53 -13.43
N LEU A 165 -9.41 -9.13 -14.60
CA LEU A 165 -8.48 -8.58 -15.60
C LEU A 165 -8.95 -7.20 -16.08
N THR A 166 -10.25 -7.01 -16.30
CA THR A 166 -10.84 -5.71 -16.62
C THR A 166 -10.64 -4.70 -15.49
N GLY A 167 -10.71 -5.14 -14.23
CA GLY A 167 -10.38 -4.31 -13.08
C GLY A 167 -8.93 -3.79 -13.13
N PHE A 168 -7.98 -4.65 -13.47
CA PHE A 168 -6.60 -4.21 -13.67
C PHE A 168 -6.42 -3.32 -14.91
N LYS A 169 -7.11 -3.60 -16.03
CA LYS A 169 -7.11 -2.71 -17.20
C LYS A 169 -7.57 -1.30 -16.82
N ASN A 170 -8.65 -1.19 -16.05
CA ASN A 170 -9.14 0.08 -15.56
C ASN A 170 -8.15 0.78 -14.64
N TYR A 171 -7.39 0.06 -13.80
CA TYR A 171 -6.36 0.66 -12.96
C TYR A 171 -5.19 1.25 -13.76
N PHE A 172 -4.78 0.59 -14.85
CA PHE A 172 -3.73 1.07 -15.75
C PHE A 172 -4.27 1.98 -16.87
N ASP A 173 -5.52 2.42 -16.82
CA ASP A 173 -6.11 3.29 -17.85
C ASP A 173 -5.76 4.78 -17.61
N ALA A 174 -4.51 5.14 -17.33
CA ALA A 174 -4.09 6.55 -17.33
C ALA A 174 -3.84 7.05 -18.76
N ASP A 175 -4.00 8.35 -18.99
CA ASP A 175 -3.83 8.99 -20.31
C ASP A 175 -2.34 9.17 -20.67
N ILE A 176 -1.54 8.10 -20.56
CA ILE A 176 -0.11 8.07 -20.89
C ILE A 176 0.15 7.15 -22.09
N PRO A 177 1.26 7.35 -22.84
CA PRO A 177 1.60 6.50 -23.98
C PRO A 177 1.73 5.01 -23.62
N PRO A 178 1.36 4.08 -24.52
CA PRO A 178 1.41 2.63 -24.25
C PRO A 178 2.78 2.12 -23.76
N HIS A 179 3.88 2.64 -24.31
CA HIS A 179 5.22 2.21 -23.87
C HIS A 179 5.52 2.56 -22.40
N LEU A 180 4.91 3.63 -21.85
CA LEU A 180 5.03 3.99 -20.44
C LEU A 180 4.16 3.08 -19.56
N HIS A 181 2.95 2.71 -20.02
CA HIS A 181 2.13 1.67 -19.36
C HIS A 181 2.90 0.37 -19.21
N GLN A 182 3.50 -0.12 -20.29
CA GLN A 182 4.32 -1.34 -20.26
C GLN A 182 5.49 -1.23 -19.30
N LEU A 183 6.14 -0.06 -19.22
CA LEU A 183 7.24 0.17 -18.30
C LEU A 183 6.78 0.09 -16.83
N ILE A 184 5.65 0.74 -16.50
CA ILE A 184 5.05 0.69 -15.16
C ILE A 184 4.69 -0.75 -14.79
N ILE A 185 4.00 -1.48 -15.68
CA ILE A 185 3.60 -2.87 -15.42
C ILE A 185 4.83 -3.76 -15.22
N LYS A 186 5.88 -3.61 -16.05
CA LYS A 186 7.16 -4.35 -15.89
C LYS A 186 7.84 -4.05 -14.55
N ARG A 187 7.82 -2.80 -14.09
CA ARG A 187 8.35 -2.42 -12.77
C ARG A 187 7.59 -3.12 -11.64
N PHE A 188 6.26 -3.11 -11.68
CA PHE A 188 5.45 -3.83 -10.70
C PHE A 188 5.65 -5.35 -10.76
N LEU A 189 5.78 -5.94 -11.94
CA LEU A 189 6.08 -7.38 -12.09
C LEU A 189 7.41 -7.76 -11.44
N LYS A 190 8.45 -6.93 -11.62
CA LYS A 190 9.73 -7.12 -10.93
C LYS A 190 9.54 -7.05 -9.41
N ASN A 191 8.88 -6.01 -8.92
CA ASN A 191 8.63 -5.82 -7.48
C ASN A 191 7.82 -6.97 -6.89
N LEU A 192 6.77 -7.45 -7.56
CA LEU A 192 5.95 -8.56 -7.12
C LEU A 192 6.74 -9.87 -7.07
N THR A 193 7.63 -10.09 -8.04
CA THR A 193 8.50 -11.27 -8.09
C THR A 193 9.50 -11.26 -6.92
N ASP A 194 10.15 -10.11 -6.70
CA ASP A 194 11.07 -9.93 -5.57
C ASP A 194 10.33 -10.08 -4.22
N PHE A 195 9.12 -9.52 -4.12
CA PHE A 195 8.29 -9.66 -2.92
C PHE A 195 7.81 -11.09 -2.68
N ALA A 196 7.44 -11.84 -3.73
CA ALA A 196 7.08 -13.26 -3.63
C ALA A 196 8.23 -14.08 -3.03
N ASN A 197 9.47 -13.82 -3.48
CA ASN A 197 10.66 -14.48 -2.94
C ASN A 197 10.88 -14.19 -1.45
N VAL A 198 10.54 -12.98 -0.98
CA VAL A 198 10.60 -12.62 0.44
C VAL A 198 9.49 -13.34 1.21
N LEU A 199 8.25 -13.32 0.71
CA LEU A 199 7.11 -13.99 1.35
C LEU A 199 7.31 -15.49 1.50
N GLU A 200 7.92 -16.17 0.53
CA GLU A 200 8.22 -17.60 0.60
C GLU A 200 9.14 -17.97 1.77
N LYS A 201 10.02 -17.06 2.18
CA LYS A 201 11.02 -17.27 3.22
C LYS A 201 10.61 -16.71 4.58
N THR A 202 9.56 -15.89 4.62
CA THR A 202 9.17 -15.18 5.84
C THR A 202 8.03 -15.89 6.54
N GLU A 203 8.26 -16.31 7.79
CA GLU A 203 7.25 -16.96 8.62
C GLU A 203 6.33 -15.94 9.29
N LEU A 204 5.28 -15.55 8.57
CA LEU A 204 4.29 -14.57 8.99
C LEU A 204 2.87 -15.00 8.59
N ARG A 205 1.86 -14.40 9.22
CA ARG A 205 0.47 -14.46 8.74
C ARG A 205 -0.11 -13.06 8.64
N MET A 206 -0.76 -12.80 7.52
CA MET A 206 -1.45 -11.55 7.24
C MET A 206 -2.92 -11.82 6.92
N TYR A 207 -3.81 -11.24 7.71
CA TYR A 207 -5.25 -11.30 7.43
C TYR A 207 -5.75 -9.90 7.10
N SER A 208 -6.37 -9.75 5.93
CA SER A 208 -6.88 -8.46 5.44
C SER A 208 -5.82 -7.37 5.21
N ALA A 209 -4.55 -7.72 5.09
CA ALA A 209 -3.50 -6.80 4.64
C ALA A 209 -3.65 -6.50 3.14
N SER A 210 -3.03 -5.41 2.68
CA SER A 210 -3.09 -5.00 1.28
C SER A 210 -1.71 -4.68 0.71
N LEU A 211 -1.52 -4.94 -0.58
CA LEU A 211 -0.50 -4.29 -1.41
C LEU A 211 -1.09 -2.98 -1.93
N LEU A 212 -0.44 -1.86 -1.63
CA LEU A 212 -0.75 -0.55 -2.15
C LEU A 212 0.17 -0.25 -3.34
N PHE A 213 -0.40 -0.14 -4.53
CA PHE A 213 0.31 0.21 -5.76
C PHE A 213 0.13 1.70 -6.02
N VAL A 214 1.22 2.38 -6.40
CA VAL A 214 1.21 3.79 -6.78
C VAL A 214 2.04 3.98 -8.05
N TYR A 215 1.49 4.65 -9.06
CA TYR A 215 2.27 5.12 -10.21
C TYR A 215 1.91 6.57 -10.55
N GLU A 216 2.83 7.26 -11.22
CA GLU A 216 2.63 8.63 -11.68
C GLU A 216 1.72 8.67 -12.91
N GLY A 217 0.55 9.31 -12.77
CA GLY A 217 -0.46 9.39 -13.83
C GLY A 217 -0.27 10.57 -14.78
N SER A 218 0.52 11.60 -14.41
CA SER A 218 0.88 12.67 -15.34
C SER A 218 2.04 12.25 -16.22
N ARG A 219 1.88 12.39 -17.54
CA ARG A 219 2.93 12.03 -18.49
C ARG A 219 4.21 12.83 -18.23
N GLU A 220 4.08 14.15 -18.06
CA GLU A 220 5.22 15.04 -17.85
C GLU A 220 5.97 14.70 -16.55
N ALA A 221 5.25 14.46 -15.45
CA ALA A 221 5.86 14.10 -14.19
C ALA A 221 6.53 12.71 -14.25
N LEU A 222 5.91 11.75 -14.94
CA LEU A 222 6.45 10.41 -15.13
C LEU A 222 7.75 10.43 -15.95
N GLU A 223 7.78 11.13 -17.08
CA GLU A 223 8.99 11.27 -17.90
C GLU A 223 10.13 11.94 -17.11
N LYS A 224 9.83 12.97 -16.30
CA LYS A 224 10.80 13.61 -15.41
C LYS A 224 11.32 12.66 -14.33
N ALA A 225 10.44 11.88 -13.71
CA ALA A 225 10.81 10.90 -12.70
C ALA A 225 11.77 9.83 -13.27
N LEU A 226 11.45 9.31 -14.46
CA LEU A 226 12.28 8.32 -15.15
C LEU A 226 13.66 8.87 -15.53
N ALA A 227 13.73 10.10 -16.05
CA ALA A 227 15.00 10.73 -16.41
C ALA A 227 15.90 10.94 -15.18
N ARG A 228 15.33 11.34 -14.04
CA ARG A 228 16.07 11.51 -12.78
C ARG A 228 16.65 10.20 -12.27
N GLU A 229 15.84 9.12 -12.25
CA GLU A 229 16.34 7.80 -11.86
C GLU A 229 17.51 7.35 -12.74
N GLU A 230 17.45 7.61 -14.05
CA GLU A 230 18.54 7.29 -14.97
C GLU A 230 19.82 8.10 -14.67
N ASP A 231 19.67 9.38 -14.33
CA ASP A 231 20.78 10.25 -13.93
C ASP A 231 21.40 9.84 -12.59
N GLU A 232 20.59 9.46 -11.61
CA GLU A 232 21.04 8.95 -10.31
C GLU A 232 21.85 7.64 -10.47
N LEU A 233 21.37 6.73 -11.32
CA LEU A 233 22.11 5.51 -11.66
C LEU A 233 23.47 5.81 -12.31
N LYS A 234 23.55 6.85 -13.14
CA LYS A 234 24.82 7.31 -13.76
C LYS A 234 25.74 8.03 -12.77
N LYS A 235 25.19 8.76 -11.80
CA LYS A 235 25.94 9.52 -10.78
C LYS A 235 26.40 8.69 -9.59
N SER A 236 25.85 7.49 -9.37
CA SER A 236 26.26 6.56 -8.31
C SER A 236 27.73 6.07 -8.37
N GLY A 237 28.57 6.69 -9.21
CA GLY A 237 30.04 6.57 -9.21
C GLY A 237 30.80 7.72 -8.54
N ASP A 238 30.15 8.78 -8.03
CA ASP A 238 30.78 9.85 -7.25
C ASP A 238 29.92 10.18 -6.00
N ASP A 239 30.52 10.03 -4.82
CA ASP A 239 29.92 10.16 -3.49
C ASP A 239 29.58 11.62 -3.12
N ASP A 240 28.43 12.14 -3.53
CA ASP A 240 27.80 13.29 -2.86
C ASP A 240 26.27 13.26 -3.10
N ALA A 241 25.54 12.60 -2.21
CA ALA A 241 24.07 12.57 -2.22
C ALA A 241 23.52 13.67 -1.30
N ASP A 242 23.06 14.78 -1.89
CA ASP A 242 22.18 15.73 -1.21
C ASP A 242 20.86 15.04 -0.87
N GLU A 243 20.60 14.81 0.43
CA GLU A 243 19.43 14.10 0.97
C GLU A 243 18.09 14.88 0.91
N ASP A 244 18.01 16.02 0.21
CA ASP A 244 16.83 16.90 0.32
C ASP A 244 16.40 17.52 -1.02
N ALA A 245 15.74 16.71 -1.86
CA ALA A 245 14.84 17.17 -2.91
C ALA A 245 13.79 16.09 -3.21
N SER A 246 12.50 16.44 -3.08
CA SER A 246 11.35 15.62 -3.47
C SER A 246 11.59 14.82 -4.76
N SER A 247 11.97 13.55 -4.59
CA SER A 247 12.30 12.63 -5.67
C SER A 247 10.98 12.12 -6.24
N CYS A 248 10.49 12.74 -7.31
CA CYS A 248 9.33 12.21 -8.02
C CYS A 248 9.63 10.78 -8.47
N LYS A 249 8.95 9.80 -7.88
CA LYS A 249 9.12 8.38 -8.22
C LYS A 249 8.15 8.01 -9.34
N PRO A 250 8.53 7.18 -10.32
CA PRO A 250 7.60 6.72 -11.35
C PRO A 250 6.60 5.71 -10.80
N THR A 251 7.01 4.88 -9.83
CA THR A 251 6.20 3.83 -9.19
C THR A 251 6.64 3.59 -7.75
N ASP A 252 5.73 3.21 -6.85
CA ASP A 252 6.02 2.67 -5.51
C ASP A 252 5.01 1.54 -5.19
N MET A 253 5.43 0.57 -4.38
CA MET A 253 4.58 -0.58 -3.99
C MET A 253 4.90 -1.00 -2.56
N ARG A 254 3.92 -0.91 -1.65
CA ARG A 254 4.10 -1.25 -0.24
C ARG A 254 3.00 -2.12 0.33
N MET A 255 3.36 -2.96 1.29
CA MET A 255 2.41 -3.67 2.14
C MET A 255 1.88 -2.75 3.24
N ILE A 256 0.57 -2.78 3.47
CA ILE A 256 -0.13 -1.97 4.49
C ILE A 256 -1.20 -2.79 5.23
N ASP A 257 -1.76 -2.19 6.28
CA ASP A 257 -2.87 -2.70 7.10
C ASP A 257 -2.57 -3.99 7.91
N PHE A 258 -1.72 -3.87 8.94
CA PHE A 258 -1.22 -5.01 9.72
C PHE A 258 -1.95 -5.26 11.05
N ALA A 259 -3.13 -4.67 11.23
CA ALA A 259 -3.95 -4.83 12.45
C ALA A 259 -4.28 -6.30 12.80
N HIS A 260 -4.25 -7.17 11.79
CA HIS A 260 -4.51 -8.61 11.95
C HIS A 260 -3.35 -9.46 11.42
N SER A 261 -2.12 -9.01 11.61
CA SER A 261 -0.92 -9.69 11.13
C SER A 261 0.08 -9.96 12.25
N TYR A 262 0.88 -11.02 12.11
CA TYR A 262 1.93 -11.38 13.09
C TYR A 262 3.05 -12.21 12.46
N PHE A 263 4.23 -12.15 13.07
CA PHE A 263 5.34 -13.06 12.80
C PHE A 263 5.33 -14.19 13.82
N ALA A 264 5.57 -15.44 13.39
CA ALA A 264 5.78 -16.55 14.32
C ALA A 264 6.61 -17.65 13.68
N LYS A 265 7.59 -18.19 14.42
CA LYS A 265 8.46 -19.26 13.91
C LYS A 265 7.73 -20.60 13.80
N GLY A 266 8.07 -21.39 12.80
CA GLY A 266 7.56 -22.75 12.58
C GLY A 266 6.13 -22.81 12.02
N ILE A 267 5.58 -21.67 11.57
CA ILE A 267 4.25 -21.64 10.93
C ILE A 267 4.35 -21.81 9.41
N GLY A 268 5.55 -21.75 8.83
CA GLY A 268 5.75 -21.77 7.37
C GLY A 268 5.21 -20.52 6.67
N LYS A 269 5.19 -20.56 5.33
CA LYS A 269 4.79 -19.41 4.49
C LYS A 269 3.28 -19.15 4.50
N ASP A 270 2.89 -17.91 4.21
CA ASP A 270 1.48 -17.52 4.05
C ASP A 270 0.97 -17.88 2.65
N GLU A 271 0.45 -19.10 2.50
CA GLU A 271 -0.03 -19.63 1.21
C GLU A 271 -1.13 -18.77 0.57
N GLY A 272 -2.02 -18.18 1.39
CA GLY A 272 -3.13 -17.37 0.89
C GLY A 272 -2.65 -16.05 0.31
N CYS A 273 -1.71 -15.39 0.99
CA CYS A 273 -1.10 -14.16 0.49
C CYS A 273 -0.22 -14.45 -0.73
N LEU A 274 0.56 -15.54 -0.71
CA LEU A 274 1.42 -15.92 -1.82
C LEU A 274 0.60 -16.23 -3.08
N LEU A 275 -0.52 -16.97 -2.96
CA LEU A 275 -1.46 -17.18 -4.06
C LEU A 275 -1.93 -15.84 -4.66
N GLY A 276 -2.25 -14.87 -3.82
CA GLY A 276 -2.68 -13.55 -4.26
C GLY A 276 -1.60 -12.81 -5.06
N VAL A 277 -0.36 -12.81 -4.56
CA VAL A 277 0.78 -12.22 -5.26
C VAL A 277 1.02 -12.91 -6.61
N MET A 278 1.02 -14.25 -6.65
CA MET A 278 1.22 -15.02 -7.87
C MET A 278 0.11 -14.78 -8.91
N ASN A 279 -1.15 -14.67 -8.49
CA ASN A 279 -2.25 -14.32 -9.39
C ASN A 279 -2.12 -12.87 -9.88
N THR A 280 -1.63 -11.95 -9.05
CA THR A 280 -1.36 -10.58 -9.49
C THR A 280 -0.29 -10.56 -10.59
N ILE A 281 0.82 -11.30 -10.41
CA ILE A 281 1.85 -11.48 -11.44
C ILE A 281 1.24 -12.02 -12.74
N LYS A 282 0.40 -13.05 -12.64
CA LYS A 282 -0.31 -13.63 -13.79
C LYS A 282 -1.13 -12.57 -14.55
N TYR A 283 -2.00 -11.82 -13.86
CA TYR A 283 -2.85 -10.82 -14.51
C TYR A 283 -2.05 -9.66 -15.12
N LEU A 284 -1.02 -9.16 -14.43
CA LEU A 284 -0.15 -8.12 -14.97
C LEU A 284 0.64 -8.61 -16.20
N THR A 285 1.03 -9.89 -16.23
CA THR A 285 1.66 -10.49 -17.41
C THR A 285 0.69 -10.54 -18.60
N MET A 286 -0.57 -10.92 -18.36
CA MET A 286 -1.60 -10.93 -19.42
C MET A 286 -1.83 -9.53 -20.02
N LEU A 287 -1.75 -8.47 -19.22
CA LEU A 287 -1.86 -7.10 -19.74
C LEU A 287 -0.75 -6.75 -20.74
N LEU A 288 0.49 -7.19 -20.48
CA LEU A 288 1.61 -6.94 -21.38
C LEU A 288 1.50 -7.72 -22.70
N ASP A 289 0.81 -8.86 -22.69
CA ASP A 289 0.59 -9.66 -23.90
C ASP A 289 -0.59 -9.13 -24.73
N ASP A 290 -1.59 -8.51 -24.10
CA ASP A 290 -2.72 -7.86 -24.79
C ASP A 290 -2.31 -6.56 -25.52
N GLU A 291 -1.19 -5.94 -25.14
CA GLU A 291 -0.68 -4.70 -25.75
C GLU A 291 0.33 -4.90 -26.90
N LYS A 292 0.63 -6.15 -27.27
CA LYS A 292 1.49 -6.50 -28.42
C LYS A 292 0.70 -6.60 -29.72
#